data_AF-A0A5C7V154-F1
#
_entry.id   AF-A0A5C7V154-F1
#
_cell.length_a   1.000
_cell.length_b   1.000
_cell.length_c   1.000
_cell.angle_alpha   90.00
_cell.angle_beta   90.00
_cell.angle_gamma   90.00
#
_symmetry.space_group_name_H-M   'P 1'
#
loop_
_entity.id
_entity.type
_entity.pdbx_description
1 polymer ?
#
loop_
_entity_poly.entity_id
_entity_poly.type
_entity_poly.pdbx_seq_one_letter_code
_entity_poly.pdbx_strand_id
1 'polypeptide(L)'
;MFFEPTLLAAHEGKSGPFIMWLEKLGLADFLKRYPLKQLIEWGWIIPQYRIIFPKQFFDSWEYYPGSYIEIPTELENYAVLWDYFWKLDDESMPLWYLDPISHPDEETNQLLRNNTYKAGKNDLPETFEHARGRTITPYADYFYRWQGYALVDVIRWADNIETILSTPDVIKKAEGVLRIAQFLTSEKLNNPESILTTPNRWGGLASPMTWLDHFRSFRSVCFSDHRKNDDEKRNTYRKGAKLLAQYFEITPESLADFIKNKLLVLAQEWIQLNEKSEKRSIWIKRAWPYLQVDIQLAIQWLMVLTNEPFEKYIADWRPLSMGSRSWATLDEALPYGFIKHQEKFILLVPEYLEPFNKTCNDQIKFDKNTLPEIVYRLYKTNYPFAGFLAAFYELHERLSYKDFDKYGLDFREIRPLDHYALLAIHAEGCLRRKSESLNTSNNQGLIAYIKQLGNKQSHLQKVMDCYSQESKRKLTRLHAKQSDPIGDIQSIPKELSHTEHQILQAFLCCELARNYFAHHDYLSHELIRSEKSEFLLRGILLTILILLE
;
A
#
# COMPACT_ATOMS: atom_id res chain seq x y z
N MET A 1 9.53 -14.01 -9.63
CA MET A 1 8.87 -13.71 -8.34
C MET A 1 9.00 -14.96 -7.51
N PHE A 2 9.66 -14.91 -6.35
CA PHE A 2 9.86 -16.10 -5.53
C PHE A 2 8.54 -16.50 -4.87
N PHE A 3 8.27 -17.80 -4.81
CA PHE A 3 7.12 -18.38 -4.14
C PHE A 3 7.05 -17.97 -2.66
N GLU A 4 5.85 -17.68 -2.16
CA GLU A 4 5.59 -17.40 -0.74
C GLU A 4 4.93 -18.62 -0.09
N PRO A 5 5.65 -19.42 0.72
CA PRO A 5 5.05 -20.57 1.40
C PRO A 5 4.15 -20.14 2.55
N THR A 6 3.18 -21.01 2.87
CA THR A 6 2.21 -20.78 3.96
C THR A 6 2.90 -20.84 5.31
N LEU A 7 3.75 -21.84 5.51
CA LEU A 7 4.61 -21.98 6.67
C LEU A 7 6.03 -21.59 6.30
N LEU A 8 6.64 -20.75 7.13
CA LEU A 8 8.03 -20.36 6.99
C LEU A 8 8.89 -21.25 7.91
N ALA A 9 9.88 -21.93 7.32
CA ALA A 9 10.80 -22.76 8.07
C ALA A 9 11.96 -21.95 8.67
N ALA A 10 12.41 -22.36 9.85
CA ALA A 10 13.68 -22.00 10.47
C ALA A 10 14.50 -23.27 10.70
N HIS A 11 15.45 -23.53 9.79
CA HIS A 11 16.37 -24.66 9.88
C HIS A 11 17.38 -24.41 10.99
N GLU A 12 17.47 -25.37 11.92
CA GLU A 12 18.39 -25.36 13.06
C GLU A 12 18.31 -24.08 13.91
N GLY A 13 17.18 -23.37 13.84
CA GLY A 13 16.97 -22.07 14.50
C GLY A 13 17.89 -20.94 14.02
N LYS A 14 18.61 -21.11 12.90
CA LYS A 14 19.67 -20.17 12.44
C LYS A 14 19.45 -19.62 11.04
N SER A 15 18.77 -20.36 10.16
CA SER A 15 18.59 -19.98 8.76
C SER A 15 17.21 -20.37 8.25
N GLY A 16 16.84 -19.90 7.05
CA GLY A 16 15.60 -20.28 6.38
C GLY A 16 14.62 -19.12 6.19
N PRO A 17 13.49 -19.38 5.51
CA PRO A 17 12.51 -18.35 5.16
C PRO A 17 11.98 -17.54 6.35
N PHE A 18 11.84 -18.17 7.53
CA PHE A 18 11.33 -17.47 8.71
C PHE A 18 12.37 -16.50 9.30
N ILE A 19 13.64 -16.91 9.37
CA ILE A 19 14.72 -16.01 9.82
C ILE A 19 14.82 -14.80 8.88
N MET A 20 14.81 -15.04 7.57
CA MET A 20 14.80 -13.96 6.57
C MET A 20 13.59 -13.04 6.69
N TRP A 21 12.43 -13.59 7.07
CA TRP A 21 11.23 -12.80 7.34
C TRP A 21 11.41 -11.88 8.57
N LEU A 22 11.93 -12.41 9.68
CA LEU A 22 12.24 -11.59 10.85
C LEU A 22 13.29 -10.51 10.54
N GLU A 23 14.30 -10.81 9.72
CA GLU A 23 15.29 -9.83 9.26
C GLU A 23 14.65 -8.72 8.43
N LYS A 24 13.70 -9.05 7.54
CA LYS A 24 12.90 -8.06 6.77
C LYS A 24 12.07 -7.16 7.67
N LEU A 25 11.55 -7.69 8.78
CA LEU A 25 10.90 -6.89 9.84
C LEU A 25 11.88 -6.00 10.62
N GLY A 26 13.18 -6.08 10.31
CA GLY A 26 14.22 -5.25 10.90
C GLY A 26 14.89 -5.87 12.12
N LEU A 27 14.67 -7.15 12.41
CA LEU A 27 15.15 -7.84 13.61
C LEU A 27 16.54 -8.46 13.46
N ALA A 28 17.28 -8.20 12.37
CA ALA A 28 18.57 -8.84 12.11
C ALA A 28 19.59 -8.67 13.26
N ASP A 29 19.78 -7.44 13.76
CA ASP A 29 20.69 -7.19 14.88
C ASP A 29 20.13 -7.67 16.22
N PHE A 30 18.80 -7.71 16.36
CA PHE A 30 18.13 -8.28 17.52
C PHE A 30 18.39 -9.79 17.60
N LEU A 31 18.27 -10.52 16.49
CA LEU A 31 18.52 -11.96 16.41
C LEU A 31 19.97 -12.36 16.64
N LYS A 32 20.94 -11.46 16.35
CA LYS A 32 22.35 -11.68 16.71
C LYS A 32 22.57 -11.67 18.23
N ARG A 33 21.80 -10.86 18.96
CA ARG A 33 21.87 -10.75 20.43
C ARG A 33 21.01 -11.78 21.13
N TYR A 34 19.83 -12.05 20.58
CA TYR A 34 18.83 -12.97 21.11
C TYR A 34 18.43 -13.95 20.02
N PRO A 35 19.17 -15.08 19.87
CA PRO A 35 18.89 -16.07 18.84
C PRO A 35 17.47 -16.64 18.95
N LEU A 36 16.90 -17.11 17.83
CA LEU A 36 15.52 -17.61 17.78
C LEU A 36 15.23 -18.68 18.85
N LYS A 37 16.18 -19.58 19.11
CA LYS A 37 16.08 -20.57 20.19
C LYS A 37 15.74 -19.94 21.53
N GLN A 38 16.41 -18.86 21.90
CA GLN A 38 16.19 -18.15 23.15
C GLN A 38 14.81 -17.49 23.19
N LEU A 39 14.34 -16.95 22.06
CA LEU A 39 13.00 -16.35 21.96
C LEU A 39 11.89 -17.41 22.13
N ILE A 40 12.13 -18.63 21.66
CA ILE A 40 11.22 -19.78 21.87
C ILE A 40 11.24 -20.22 23.33
N GLU A 41 12.42 -20.31 23.96
CA GLU A 41 12.56 -20.65 25.38
C GLU A 41 11.84 -19.63 26.29
N TRP A 42 11.86 -18.35 25.91
CA TRP A 42 11.10 -17.30 26.61
C TRP A 42 9.60 -17.31 26.32
N GLY A 43 9.14 -18.12 25.35
CA GLY A 43 7.74 -18.12 24.91
C GLY A 43 7.31 -16.86 24.18
N TRP A 44 8.24 -16.02 23.72
CA TRP A 44 7.94 -14.80 22.95
C TRP A 44 7.50 -15.12 21.53
N ILE A 45 7.89 -16.30 21.05
CA ILE A 45 7.41 -16.90 19.82
C ILE A 45 7.33 -18.41 19.97
N ILE A 46 6.30 -19.05 19.42
CA ILE A 46 6.04 -20.48 19.60
C ILE A 46 5.92 -21.12 18.21
N PRO A 47 6.78 -22.08 17.82
CA PRO A 47 6.61 -22.78 16.54
C PRO A 47 5.23 -23.41 16.44
N GLN A 48 4.65 -23.45 15.24
CA GLN A 48 3.46 -24.26 15.00
C GLN A 48 3.83 -25.75 14.99
N TYR A 49 4.93 -26.08 14.33
CA TYR A 49 5.46 -27.44 14.20
C TYR A 49 6.97 -27.44 14.43
N ARG A 50 7.49 -28.53 15.01
CA ARG A 50 8.94 -28.80 15.09
C ARG A 50 9.20 -30.19 14.53
N ILE A 51 9.82 -30.28 13.37
CA ILE A 51 10.15 -31.55 12.74
C ILE A 51 11.58 -31.91 13.10
N ILE A 52 11.77 -33.10 13.69
CA ILE A 52 13.09 -33.70 13.88
C ILE A 52 13.34 -34.61 12.67
N PHE A 53 14.41 -34.33 11.96
CA PHE A 53 14.80 -35.05 10.76
C PHE A 53 15.66 -36.26 11.15
N PRO A 54 15.46 -37.44 10.53
CA PRO A 54 16.29 -38.60 10.82
C PRO A 54 17.72 -38.34 10.38
N LYS A 55 18.71 -38.85 11.13
CA LYS A 55 20.13 -38.71 10.76
C LYS A 55 20.43 -39.17 9.34
N GLN A 56 19.77 -40.27 8.93
CA GLN A 56 19.85 -40.86 7.59
C GLN A 56 19.51 -39.86 6.47
N PHE A 57 18.64 -38.87 6.72
CA PHE A 57 18.33 -37.81 5.76
C PHE A 57 19.58 -37.00 5.40
N PHE A 58 20.31 -36.54 6.40
CA PHE A 58 21.55 -35.80 6.17
C PHE A 58 22.66 -36.70 5.66
N ASP A 59 22.79 -37.92 6.19
CA ASP A 59 23.82 -38.88 5.73
C ASP A 59 23.62 -39.27 4.25
N SER A 60 22.38 -39.29 3.75
CA SER A 60 22.07 -39.51 2.33
C SER A 60 22.35 -38.28 1.44
N TRP A 61 22.50 -37.09 2.04
CA TRP A 61 22.73 -35.85 1.33
C TRP A 61 24.23 -35.57 1.19
N GLU A 62 24.84 -36.23 0.20
CA GLU A 62 26.28 -36.20 -0.03
C GLU A 62 26.87 -34.77 -0.04
N TYR A 63 26.19 -33.82 -0.69
CA TYR A 63 26.66 -32.44 -0.87
C TYR A 63 26.12 -31.43 0.14
N TYR A 64 25.58 -31.86 1.29
CA TYR A 64 24.97 -30.96 2.27
C TYR A 64 25.86 -29.76 2.64
N PRO A 65 25.32 -28.51 2.65
CA PRO A 65 23.94 -28.09 2.38
C PRO A 65 23.72 -27.60 0.92
N GLY A 66 24.59 -27.94 -0.03
CA GLY A 66 24.39 -27.68 -1.47
C GLY A 66 23.28 -28.58 -2.05
N SER A 67 23.01 -28.56 -3.35
CA SER A 67 21.91 -29.36 -3.92
C SER A 67 22.00 -30.85 -3.60
N TYR A 68 20.89 -31.48 -3.18
CA TYR A 68 20.79 -32.93 -3.10
C TYR A 68 20.58 -33.50 -4.51
N ILE A 69 21.19 -34.67 -4.80
CA ILE A 69 21.12 -35.31 -6.13
C ILE A 69 20.05 -36.40 -6.12
N GLU A 70 20.03 -37.26 -5.10
CA GLU A 70 19.04 -38.32 -4.91
C GLU A 70 18.75 -38.46 -3.41
N ILE A 71 17.47 -38.51 -3.03
CA ILE A 71 17.03 -38.79 -1.66
C ILE A 71 16.26 -40.10 -1.70
N PRO A 72 16.50 -41.05 -0.77
CA PRO A 72 15.74 -42.29 -0.70
C PRO A 72 14.23 -42.04 -0.61
N THR A 73 13.42 -42.87 -1.27
CA THR A 73 11.95 -42.70 -1.30
C THR A 73 11.32 -42.65 0.10
N GLU A 74 11.85 -43.39 1.05
CA GLU A 74 11.41 -43.38 2.46
C GLU A 74 11.61 -42.02 3.16
N LEU A 75 12.44 -41.14 2.58
CA LEU A 75 12.79 -39.82 3.10
C LEU A 75 12.25 -38.66 2.25
N GLU A 76 11.49 -38.94 1.18
CA GLU A 76 10.92 -37.94 0.28
C GLU A 76 10.06 -36.90 1.02
N ASN A 77 9.22 -37.33 1.97
CA ASN A 77 8.41 -36.42 2.78
C ASN A 77 9.27 -35.42 3.58
N TYR A 78 10.44 -35.85 4.07
CA TYR A 78 11.38 -34.96 4.76
C TYR A 78 12.05 -33.99 3.78
N ALA A 79 12.36 -34.44 2.56
CA ALA A 79 12.89 -33.57 1.51
C ALA A 79 11.90 -32.43 1.17
N VAL A 80 10.63 -32.78 0.98
CA VAL A 80 9.54 -31.82 0.70
C VAL A 80 9.43 -30.80 1.82
N LEU A 81 9.55 -31.22 3.09
CA LEU A 81 9.51 -30.31 4.24
C LEU A 81 10.74 -29.43 4.35
N TRP A 82 11.92 -29.91 3.94
CA TRP A 82 13.17 -29.17 4.03
C TRP A 82 13.30 -28.10 2.94
N ASP A 83 12.95 -28.42 1.69
CA ASP A 83 13.03 -27.50 0.54
C ASP A 83 11.68 -27.41 -0.18
N TYR A 84 10.70 -26.81 0.50
CA TYR A 84 9.32 -26.78 0.06
C TYR A 84 9.07 -25.77 -1.07
N PHE A 85 8.45 -26.24 -2.17
CA PHE A 85 7.92 -25.40 -3.23
C PHE A 85 6.53 -25.87 -3.66
N TRP A 86 5.58 -24.94 -3.78
CA TRP A 86 4.27 -25.22 -4.33
C TRP A 86 4.18 -24.78 -5.79
N LYS A 87 3.75 -25.71 -6.65
CA LYS A 87 3.36 -25.44 -8.02
C LYS A 87 1.90 -25.82 -8.25
N LEU A 88 1.19 -25.01 -9.03
CA LEU A 88 -0.14 -25.37 -9.52
C LEU A 88 0.00 -26.18 -10.81
N ASP A 89 -0.29 -27.47 -10.74
CA ASP A 89 -0.19 -28.35 -11.91
C ASP A 89 -1.55 -28.58 -12.59
N ASP A 90 -2.61 -28.92 -11.84
CA ASP A 90 -3.94 -29.19 -12.41
C ASP A 90 -5.09 -28.78 -11.45
N GLU A 91 -6.09 -28.07 -11.98
CA GLU A 91 -7.32 -27.69 -11.25
C GLU A 91 -8.34 -28.83 -11.12
N SER A 92 -8.11 -29.96 -11.82
CA SER A 92 -8.93 -31.17 -11.70
C SER A 92 -8.63 -31.95 -10.41
N MET A 93 -7.45 -31.73 -9.83
CA MET A 93 -7.06 -32.37 -8.58
C MET A 93 -7.90 -31.88 -7.40
N PRO A 94 -8.28 -32.77 -6.46
CA PRO A 94 -8.94 -32.35 -5.23
C PRO A 94 -8.04 -31.36 -4.48
N LEU A 95 -8.65 -30.37 -3.83
CA LEU A 95 -7.95 -29.40 -2.98
C LEU A 95 -6.78 -28.66 -3.65
N TRP A 96 -6.75 -28.53 -4.99
CA TRP A 96 -5.70 -27.81 -5.73
C TRP A 96 -5.44 -26.37 -5.26
N TYR A 97 -6.39 -25.77 -4.56
CA TYR A 97 -6.35 -24.43 -3.99
C TYR A 97 -5.73 -24.37 -2.59
N LEU A 98 -5.42 -25.52 -1.99
CA LEU A 98 -4.66 -25.63 -0.75
C LEU A 98 -3.20 -25.91 -1.05
N ASP A 99 -2.35 -25.35 -0.21
CA ASP A 99 -0.94 -25.66 -0.15
C ASP A 99 -0.75 -27.17 0.11
N PRO A 100 0.01 -27.92 -0.72
CA PRO A 100 0.26 -29.36 -0.56
C PRO A 100 0.61 -29.81 0.85
N ILE A 101 1.42 -29.06 1.61
CA ILE A 101 1.76 -29.46 3.00
C ILE A 101 0.59 -29.28 3.97
N SER A 102 -0.51 -28.69 3.51
CA SER A 102 -1.78 -28.50 4.22
C SER A 102 -2.88 -29.47 3.77
N HIS A 103 -2.65 -30.33 2.78
CA HIS A 103 -3.64 -31.31 2.33
C HIS A 103 -3.81 -32.40 3.40
N PRO A 104 -5.04 -32.71 3.84
CA PRO A 104 -5.28 -33.62 4.96
C PRO A 104 -4.86 -35.07 4.68
N ASP A 105 -4.89 -35.48 3.41
CA ASP A 105 -4.62 -36.85 2.99
C ASP A 105 -3.12 -37.09 2.67
N GLU A 106 -2.32 -36.02 2.60
CA GLU A 106 -0.89 -36.11 2.29
C GLU A 106 -0.07 -36.54 3.52
N GLU A 107 0.85 -37.49 3.33
CA GLU A 107 1.74 -38.00 4.40
C GLU A 107 2.57 -36.88 5.03
N THR A 108 2.94 -35.88 4.23
CA THR A 108 3.67 -34.70 4.72
C THR A 108 2.86 -33.88 5.73
N ASN A 109 1.55 -33.72 5.52
CA ASN A 109 0.69 -33.03 6.49
C ASN A 109 0.51 -33.86 7.76
N GLN A 110 0.38 -35.18 7.63
CA GLN A 110 0.32 -36.10 8.77
C GLN A 110 1.60 -36.01 9.61
N LEU A 111 2.76 -35.97 8.95
CA LEU A 111 4.06 -35.79 9.61
C LEU A 111 4.12 -34.45 10.37
N LEU A 112 3.64 -33.34 9.78
CA LEU A 112 3.54 -32.06 10.48
C LEU A 112 2.61 -32.14 11.71
N ARG A 113 1.39 -32.66 11.55
CA ARG A 113 0.40 -32.77 12.64
C ARG A 113 0.93 -33.60 13.81
N ASN A 114 1.58 -34.73 13.53
CA ASN A 114 2.19 -35.59 14.54
C ASN A 114 3.30 -34.88 15.33
N ASN A 115 3.92 -33.88 14.72
CA ASN A 115 5.00 -33.06 15.26
C ASN A 115 4.55 -31.63 15.63
N THR A 116 3.26 -31.45 15.94
CA THR A 116 2.74 -30.20 16.52
C THR A 116 3.56 -29.83 17.75
N TYR A 117 4.02 -28.58 17.81
CA TYR A 117 4.89 -28.13 18.88
C TYR A 117 4.18 -28.19 20.24
N LYS A 118 4.83 -28.81 21.22
CA LYS A 118 4.42 -28.81 22.62
C LYS A 118 5.65 -28.56 23.48
N ALA A 119 5.59 -27.52 24.31
CA ALA A 119 6.67 -27.18 25.23
C ALA A 119 7.01 -28.39 26.13
N GLY A 120 8.30 -28.73 26.23
CA GLY A 120 8.81 -29.87 27.01
C GLY A 120 8.61 -31.26 26.40
N LYS A 121 7.90 -31.40 25.26
CA LYS A 121 7.78 -32.67 24.53
C LYS A 121 8.72 -32.73 23.31
N ASN A 122 9.06 -31.57 22.75
CA ASN A 122 9.86 -31.45 21.53
C ASN A 122 11.20 -30.79 21.86
N ASP A 123 11.96 -31.40 22.77
CA ASP A 123 13.32 -30.99 23.09
C ASP A 123 14.20 -31.02 21.83
N LEU A 124 15.25 -30.21 21.84
CA LEU A 124 16.15 -30.14 20.70
C LEU A 124 16.87 -31.49 20.52
N PRO A 125 16.93 -32.03 19.29
CA PRO A 125 17.63 -33.28 19.05
C PRO A 125 19.13 -33.12 19.28
N GLU A 126 19.80 -34.23 19.58
CA GLU A 126 21.25 -34.25 19.70
C GLU A 126 21.91 -33.83 18.39
N THR A 127 22.93 -32.99 18.52
CA THR A 127 23.76 -32.54 17.43
C THR A 127 24.75 -33.65 17.04
N PHE A 128 24.99 -33.85 15.75
CA PHE A 128 25.99 -34.81 15.25
C PHE A 128 26.91 -34.20 14.19
N GLU A 129 28.04 -34.86 13.95
CA GLU A 129 28.95 -34.50 12.85
C GLU A 129 28.60 -35.27 11.57
N HIS A 130 28.34 -34.52 10.51
CA HIS A 130 28.17 -35.03 9.16
C HIS A 130 29.51 -35.46 8.56
N ALA A 131 29.51 -36.40 7.61
CA ALA A 131 30.71 -36.95 6.97
C ALA A 131 31.67 -35.90 6.36
N ARG A 132 31.17 -34.70 6.07
CA ARG A 132 31.95 -33.55 5.56
C ARG A 132 32.46 -32.59 6.65
N GLY A 133 32.45 -33.00 7.92
CA GLY A 133 32.95 -32.21 9.05
C GLY A 133 32.03 -31.04 9.46
N ARG A 134 30.73 -31.10 9.12
CA ARG A 134 29.75 -30.11 9.54
C ARG A 134 28.94 -30.61 10.73
N THR A 135 28.78 -29.76 11.72
CA THR A 135 27.95 -30.00 12.90
C THR A 135 26.49 -29.68 12.57
N ILE A 136 25.58 -30.65 12.67
CA ILE A 136 24.16 -30.53 12.30
C ILE A 136 23.29 -30.78 13.53
N THR A 137 22.30 -29.91 13.77
CA THR A 137 21.20 -30.18 14.71
C THR A 137 19.94 -30.46 13.91
N PRO A 138 19.46 -31.71 13.82
CA PRO A 138 18.54 -32.13 12.77
C PRO A 138 17.08 -31.73 13.04
N TYR A 139 16.77 -30.43 13.01
CA TYR A 139 15.40 -29.95 13.16
C TYR A 139 15.09 -28.72 12.31
N ALA A 140 13.80 -28.55 12.03
CA ALA A 140 13.25 -27.30 11.51
C ALA A 140 11.99 -26.92 12.29
N ASP A 141 11.91 -25.65 12.65
CA ASP A 141 10.72 -25.04 13.25
C ASP A 141 9.90 -24.32 12.17
N TYR A 142 8.58 -24.53 12.16
CA TYR A 142 7.68 -23.93 11.18
C TYR A 142 6.78 -22.90 11.85
N PHE A 143 6.70 -21.72 11.23
CA PHE A 143 5.95 -20.58 11.75
C PHE A 143 5.04 -19.98 10.68
N TYR A 144 3.94 -19.38 11.11
CA TYR A 144 3.17 -18.46 10.29
C TYR A 144 3.80 -17.06 10.28
N ARG A 145 3.55 -16.27 9.24
CA ARG A 145 4.17 -14.94 9.08
C ARG A 145 3.73 -13.99 10.17
N TRP A 146 2.48 -14.08 10.57
CA TRP A 146 1.90 -13.22 11.59
C TRP A 146 2.62 -13.29 12.94
N GLN A 147 3.29 -14.41 13.22
CA GLN A 147 4.08 -14.58 14.44
C GLN A 147 5.28 -13.62 14.49
N GLY A 148 5.78 -13.17 13.33
CA GLY A 148 6.78 -12.11 13.26
C GLY A 148 6.23 -10.75 13.70
N TYR A 149 4.99 -10.41 13.35
CA TYR A 149 4.34 -9.18 13.84
C TYR A 149 4.04 -9.26 15.33
N ALA A 150 3.58 -10.43 15.80
CA ALA A 150 3.37 -10.68 17.23
C ALA A 150 4.66 -10.48 18.03
N LEU A 151 5.78 -10.99 17.52
CA LEU A 151 7.10 -10.78 18.11
C LEU A 151 7.50 -9.29 18.10
N VAL A 152 7.22 -8.55 17.03
CA VAL A 152 7.47 -7.09 16.98
C VAL A 152 6.71 -6.36 18.08
N ASP A 153 5.44 -6.72 18.33
CA ASP A 153 4.66 -6.13 19.42
C ASP A 153 5.21 -6.48 20.80
N VAL A 154 5.66 -7.73 20.99
CA VAL A 154 6.31 -8.18 22.23
C VAL A 154 7.62 -7.43 22.48
N ILE A 155 8.49 -7.32 21.46
CA ILE A 155 9.77 -6.61 21.55
C ILE A 155 9.53 -5.14 21.85
N ARG A 156 8.63 -4.49 21.12
CA ARG A 156 8.25 -3.08 21.38
C ARG A 156 7.84 -2.89 22.83
N TRP A 157 7.04 -3.81 23.36
CA TRP A 157 6.60 -3.71 24.73
C TRP A 157 7.77 -3.85 25.72
N ALA A 158 8.67 -4.81 25.48
CA ALA A 158 9.87 -5.00 26.29
C ALA A 158 10.83 -3.80 26.24
N ASP A 159 10.95 -3.16 25.07
CA ASP A 159 11.79 -1.98 24.84
C ASP A 159 11.29 -0.70 25.54
N ASN A 160 10.11 -0.71 26.16
CA ASN A 160 9.64 0.41 26.96
C ASN A 160 10.40 0.58 28.29
N ILE A 161 11.24 -0.38 28.67
CA ILE A 161 12.09 -0.29 29.87
C ILE A 161 13.38 0.46 29.50
N GLU A 162 13.57 1.67 30.04
CA GLU A 162 14.75 2.49 29.76
C GLU A 162 16.05 1.81 30.20
N THR A 163 17.08 1.92 29.36
CA THR A 163 18.42 1.43 29.71
C THR A 163 18.95 2.22 30.90
N ILE A 164 19.31 1.53 31.98
CA ILE A 164 19.87 2.16 33.17
C ILE A 164 21.32 2.54 32.87
N LEU A 165 21.58 3.82 32.67
CA LEU A 165 22.94 4.34 32.54
C LEU A 165 23.63 4.38 33.91
N SER A 166 24.95 4.16 33.92
CA SER A 166 25.77 4.27 35.12
C SER A 166 25.94 5.75 35.50
N THR A 167 24.99 6.26 36.27
CA THR A 167 24.94 7.63 36.78
C THR A 167 24.99 7.65 38.31
N PRO A 168 25.31 8.79 38.96
CA PRO A 168 25.39 8.86 40.43
C PRO A 168 24.11 8.43 41.17
N ASP A 169 22.96 8.50 40.50
CA ASP A 169 21.63 8.09 40.98
C ASP A 169 21.19 6.69 40.50
N VAL A 170 22.13 5.87 39.99
CA VAL A 170 21.85 4.55 39.38
C VAL A 170 21.02 3.63 40.27
N ILE A 171 21.25 3.64 41.59
CA ILE A 171 20.50 2.80 42.55
C ILE A 171 19.02 3.21 42.58
N LYS A 172 18.73 4.52 42.63
CA LYS A 172 17.34 5.02 42.62
C LYS A 172 16.64 4.74 41.29
N LYS A 173 17.37 4.83 40.16
CA LYS A 173 16.86 4.47 38.83
C LYS A 173 16.56 2.98 38.73
N ALA A 174 17.46 2.12 39.23
CA ALA A 174 17.26 0.68 39.27
C ALA A 174 16.07 0.27 40.13
N GLU A 175 15.89 0.89 41.30
CA GLU A 175 14.69 0.70 42.13
C GLU A 175 13.40 1.16 41.42
N GLY A 176 13.47 2.26 40.66
CA GLY A 176 12.37 2.73 39.81
C GLY A 176 11.97 1.71 38.74
N VAL A 177 12.97 1.17 38.03
CA VAL A 177 12.76 0.12 37.02
C VAL A 177 12.22 -1.16 37.65
N LEU A 178 12.73 -1.56 38.82
CA LEU A 178 12.21 -2.72 39.56
C LEU A 178 10.74 -2.53 39.97
N ARG A 179 10.36 -1.34 40.45
CA ARG A 179 8.95 -1.03 40.74
C ARG A 179 8.07 -1.09 39.51
N ILE A 180 8.54 -0.57 38.37
CA ILE A 180 7.83 -0.66 37.09
C ILE A 180 7.69 -2.12 36.66
N ALA A 181 8.78 -2.89 36.69
CA ALA A 181 8.76 -4.31 36.35
C ALA A 181 7.80 -5.10 37.26
N GLN A 182 7.83 -4.86 38.57
CA GLN A 182 6.92 -5.47 39.54
C GLN A 182 5.46 -5.10 39.25
N PHE A 183 5.17 -3.81 39.03
CA PHE A 183 3.84 -3.33 38.66
C PHE A 183 3.32 -4.00 37.37
N LEU A 184 4.17 -4.08 36.34
CA LEU A 184 3.85 -4.75 35.07
C LEU A 184 3.64 -6.26 35.21
N THR A 185 4.26 -6.90 36.21
CA THR A 185 4.02 -8.32 36.52
C THR A 185 2.84 -8.57 37.45
N SER A 186 2.47 -7.59 38.30
CA SER A 186 1.43 -7.74 39.33
C SER A 186 0.03 -7.37 38.84
N GLU A 187 -0.08 -6.33 38.01
CA GLU A 187 -1.31 -6.08 37.27
C GLU A 187 -1.24 -6.92 36.00
N LYS A 188 -2.24 -7.76 35.70
CA LYS A 188 -2.33 -8.57 34.46
C LYS A 188 -2.45 -7.71 33.18
N LEU A 189 -1.94 -6.48 33.20
CA LEU A 189 -1.92 -5.54 32.11
C LEU A 189 -0.65 -5.80 31.28
N ASN A 190 -0.84 -6.46 30.14
CA ASN A 190 0.05 -6.40 28.99
C ASN A 190 1.44 -7.06 29.14
N ASN A 191 1.61 -8.14 29.92
CA ASN A 191 2.82 -8.97 29.82
C ASN A 191 2.95 -9.63 28.41
N PRO A 192 4.15 -10.09 27.97
CA PRO A 192 4.33 -10.68 26.63
C PRO A 192 3.36 -11.82 26.33
N GLU A 193 3.08 -12.65 27.32
CA GLU A 193 2.11 -13.74 27.22
C GLU A 193 0.69 -13.23 26.95
N SER A 194 0.25 -12.15 27.59
CA SER A 194 -1.05 -11.54 27.38
C SER A 194 -1.18 -10.90 26.00
N ILE A 195 -0.08 -10.35 25.44
CA ILE A 195 -0.06 -9.86 24.05
C ILE A 195 -0.36 -11.03 23.09
N LEU A 196 0.20 -12.21 23.37
CA LEU A 196 0.04 -13.41 22.55
C LEU A 196 -1.30 -14.13 22.76
N THR A 197 -1.90 -14.05 23.94
CA THR A 197 -3.06 -14.89 24.33
C THR A 197 -4.38 -14.14 24.45
N THR A 198 -4.38 -12.82 24.63
CA THR A 198 -5.62 -12.06 24.84
C THR A 198 -6.47 -12.01 23.56
N PRO A 199 -7.80 -12.23 23.62
CA PRO A 199 -8.68 -12.19 22.45
C PRO A 199 -8.68 -10.86 21.69
N ASN A 200 -8.43 -9.74 22.37
CA ASN A 200 -8.34 -8.41 21.75
C ASN A 200 -6.94 -8.11 21.18
N ARG A 201 -6.04 -9.09 21.17
CA ARG A 201 -4.64 -9.01 20.71
C ARG A 201 -4.34 -10.19 19.77
N TRP A 202 -3.10 -10.68 19.77
CA TRP A 202 -2.69 -11.77 18.89
C TRP A 202 -3.44 -13.07 19.15
N GLY A 203 -3.98 -13.28 20.36
CA GLY A 203 -4.85 -14.42 20.67
C GLY A 203 -6.14 -14.46 19.84
N GLY A 204 -6.70 -13.30 19.45
CA GLY A 204 -7.86 -13.23 18.56
C GLY A 204 -7.54 -12.93 17.09
N LEU A 205 -6.30 -12.55 16.78
CA LEU A 205 -5.81 -12.31 15.42
C LEU A 205 -5.19 -13.56 14.79
N ALA A 206 -4.62 -14.48 15.59
CA ALA A 206 -3.83 -15.62 15.11
C ALA A 206 -4.57 -16.47 14.07
N SER A 207 -5.78 -16.93 14.39
CA SER A 207 -6.55 -17.80 13.49
C SER A 207 -6.90 -17.09 12.16
N PRO A 208 -7.50 -15.88 12.17
CA PRO A 208 -7.73 -15.15 10.92
C PRO A 208 -6.48 -14.80 10.12
N MET A 209 -5.36 -14.50 10.80
CA MET A 209 -4.08 -14.24 10.13
C MET A 209 -3.49 -15.50 9.50
N THR A 210 -3.71 -16.67 10.11
CA THR A 210 -3.37 -17.96 9.50
C THR A 210 -4.16 -18.18 8.20
N TRP A 211 -5.46 -17.83 8.17
CA TRP A 211 -6.24 -17.88 6.92
C TRP A 211 -5.63 -17.00 5.83
N LEU A 212 -5.16 -15.79 6.19
CA LEU A 212 -4.48 -14.90 5.26
C LEU A 212 -3.16 -15.47 4.75
N ASP A 213 -2.40 -16.20 5.57
CA ASP A 213 -1.18 -16.85 5.11
C ASP A 213 -1.46 -17.95 4.08
N HIS A 214 -2.53 -18.75 4.26
CA HIS A 214 -2.98 -19.69 3.22
C HIS A 214 -3.39 -18.97 1.94
N PHE A 215 -4.16 -17.89 2.06
CA PHE A 215 -4.61 -17.11 0.91
C PHE A 215 -3.44 -16.43 0.17
N ARG A 216 -2.44 -15.94 0.90
CA ARG A 216 -1.22 -15.34 0.35
C ARG A 216 -0.45 -16.34 -0.51
N SER A 217 -0.21 -17.55 0.01
CA SER A 217 0.50 -18.60 -0.71
C SER A 217 -0.26 -19.02 -1.96
N PHE A 218 -1.58 -19.24 -1.84
CA PHE A 218 -2.43 -19.58 -2.96
C PHE A 218 -2.38 -18.51 -4.06
N ARG A 219 -2.52 -17.24 -3.68
CA ARG A 219 -2.41 -16.11 -4.60
C ARG A 219 -1.04 -16.08 -5.28
N SER A 220 0.05 -16.23 -4.52
CA SER A 220 1.41 -16.23 -5.06
C SER A 220 1.56 -17.30 -6.15
N VAL A 221 1.05 -18.50 -5.91
CA VAL A 221 1.15 -19.62 -6.85
C VAL A 221 0.32 -19.36 -8.12
N CYS A 222 -0.92 -18.89 -7.98
CA CYS A 222 -1.77 -18.56 -9.14
C CYS A 222 -1.14 -17.55 -10.10
N PHE A 223 -0.44 -16.54 -9.58
CA PHE A 223 0.17 -15.50 -10.40
C PHE A 223 1.61 -15.83 -10.85
N SER A 224 2.23 -16.86 -10.27
CA SER A 224 3.56 -17.35 -10.66
C SER A 224 3.56 -18.24 -11.91
N ASP A 225 2.43 -18.83 -12.30
CA ASP A 225 2.38 -19.72 -13.48
C ASP A 225 2.50 -18.91 -14.77
N HIS A 226 3.65 -19.01 -15.46
CA HIS A 226 3.90 -18.29 -16.70
C HIS A 226 3.18 -18.90 -17.93
N ARG A 227 2.55 -20.07 -17.80
CA ARG A 227 1.90 -20.78 -18.91
C ARG A 227 0.48 -20.26 -19.20
N LYS A 228 -0.21 -19.72 -18.19
CA LYS A 228 -1.57 -19.19 -18.31
C LYS A 228 -1.56 -17.73 -18.77
N ASN A 229 -2.58 -17.31 -19.51
CA ASN A 229 -2.81 -15.89 -19.78
C ASN A 229 -3.43 -15.17 -18.55
N ASP A 230 -3.50 -13.84 -18.57
CA ASP A 230 -3.96 -13.05 -17.42
C ASP A 230 -5.42 -13.31 -17.02
N ASP A 231 -6.29 -13.59 -17.99
CA ASP A 231 -7.71 -13.85 -17.74
C ASP A 231 -7.93 -15.23 -17.11
N GLU A 232 -7.21 -16.24 -17.60
CA GLU A 232 -7.18 -17.58 -17.01
C GLU A 232 -6.67 -17.52 -15.56
N LYS A 233 -5.56 -16.82 -15.30
CA LYS A 233 -5.04 -16.62 -13.94
C LYS A 233 -6.07 -16.00 -13.02
N ARG A 234 -6.77 -14.95 -13.49
CA ARG A 234 -7.81 -14.26 -12.71
C ARG A 234 -9.00 -15.18 -12.41
N ASN A 235 -9.41 -16.01 -13.37
CA ASN A 235 -10.49 -16.98 -13.19
C ASN A 235 -10.10 -18.10 -12.21
N THR A 236 -8.93 -18.70 -12.37
CA THR A 236 -8.36 -19.68 -11.43
C THR A 236 -8.29 -19.08 -10.02
N TYR A 237 -7.69 -17.90 -9.89
CA TYR A 237 -7.57 -17.20 -8.62
C TYR A 237 -8.94 -16.96 -7.95
N ARG A 238 -9.94 -16.46 -8.68
CA ARG A 238 -11.29 -16.22 -8.13
C ARG A 238 -11.97 -17.51 -7.67
N LYS A 239 -11.86 -18.58 -8.46
CA LYS A 239 -12.44 -19.88 -8.14
C LYS A 239 -11.78 -20.48 -6.89
N GLY A 240 -10.46 -20.57 -6.86
CA GLY A 240 -9.74 -21.15 -5.73
C GLY A 240 -9.84 -20.31 -4.46
N ALA A 241 -9.91 -18.97 -4.54
CA ALA A 241 -10.14 -18.11 -3.38
C ALA A 241 -11.50 -18.36 -2.70
N LYS A 242 -12.54 -18.68 -3.48
CA LYS A 242 -13.86 -19.06 -2.95
C LYS A 242 -13.83 -20.45 -2.33
N LEU A 243 -13.18 -21.41 -2.98
CA LEU A 243 -13.01 -22.76 -2.45
C LEU A 243 -12.19 -22.76 -1.15
N LEU A 244 -11.15 -21.93 -1.07
CA LEU A 244 -10.34 -21.74 0.13
C LEU A 244 -11.17 -21.17 1.29
N ALA A 245 -12.01 -20.17 1.01
CA ALA A 245 -12.91 -19.62 2.02
C ALA A 245 -13.94 -20.66 2.50
N GLN A 246 -14.49 -21.47 1.58
CA GLN A 246 -15.39 -22.58 1.94
C GLN A 246 -14.69 -23.62 2.81
N TYR A 247 -13.44 -23.98 2.50
CA TYR A 247 -12.66 -24.95 3.26
C TYR A 247 -12.43 -24.51 4.71
N PHE A 248 -12.18 -23.22 4.94
CA PHE A 248 -12.01 -22.65 6.28
C PHE A 248 -13.32 -22.15 6.90
N GLU A 249 -14.48 -22.41 6.27
CA GLU A 249 -15.81 -21.95 6.72
C GLU A 249 -15.91 -20.41 6.90
N ILE A 250 -15.17 -19.67 6.09
CA ILE A 250 -15.11 -18.21 6.12
C ILE A 250 -16.25 -17.63 5.28
N THR A 251 -17.12 -16.84 5.91
CA THR A 251 -18.12 -16.04 5.22
C THR A 251 -17.60 -14.63 4.90
N PRO A 252 -18.15 -13.93 3.90
CA PRO A 252 -17.81 -12.53 3.63
C PRO A 252 -17.97 -11.63 4.87
N GLU A 253 -18.99 -11.88 5.69
CA GLU A 253 -19.26 -11.12 6.91
C GLU A 253 -18.20 -11.36 7.97
N SER A 254 -17.78 -12.62 8.17
CA SER A 254 -16.71 -12.96 9.11
C SER A 254 -15.35 -12.35 8.71
N LEU A 255 -15.07 -12.32 7.41
CA LEU A 255 -13.86 -11.70 6.87
C LEU A 255 -13.92 -10.17 6.99
N ALA A 256 -15.06 -9.56 6.70
CA ALA A 256 -15.27 -8.12 6.87
C ALA A 256 -15.14 -7.68 8.34
N ASP A 257 -15.72 -8.45 9.27
CA ASP A 257 -15.59 -8.23 10.71
C ASP A 257 -14.11 -8.31 11.16
N PHE A 258 -13.39 -9.35 10.74
CA PHE A 258 -11.97 -9.49 11.02
C PHE A 258 -11.15 -8.28 10.53
N ILE A 259 -11.36 -7.85 9.28
CA ILE A 259 -10.63 -6.72 8.72
C ILE A 259 -10.93 -5.45 9.52
N LYS A 260 -12.21 -5.12 9.70
CA LYS A 260 -12.63 -3.86 10.32
C LYS A 260 -12.34 -3.81 11.82
N ASN A 261 -12.74 -4.85 12.55
CA ASN A 261 -12.77 -4.85 14.01
C ASN A 261 -11.51 -5.47 14.65
N LYS A 262 -10.59 -6.04 13.86
CA LYS A 262 -9.32 -6.55 14.36
C LYS A 262 -8.11 -5.97 13.63
N LEU A 263 -8.01 -6.12 12.31
CA LEU A 263 -6.83 -5.62 11.56
C LEU A 263 -6.73 -4.09 11.55
N LEU A 264 -7.83 -3.40 11.25
CA LEU A 264 -7.82 -1.93 11.23
C LEU A 264 -7.73 -1.33 12.64
N VAL A 265 -8.09 -2.08 13.68
CA VAL A 265 -7.85 -1.71 15.08
C VAL A 265 -6.36 -1.80 15.39
N LEU A 266 -5.69 -2.91 15.04
CA LEU A 266 -4.23 -3.03 15.17
C LEU A 266 -3.49 -1.94 14.38
N ALA A 267 -3.94 -1.68 13.15
CA ALA A 267 -3.40 -0.61 12.32
C ALA A 267 -3.52 0.76 12.97
N GLN A 268 -4.67 1.08 13.58
CA GLN A 268 -4.88 2.34 14.27
C GLN A 268 -3.91 2.54 15.42
N GLU A 269 -3.70 1.50 16.22
CA GLU A 269 -2.72 1.55 17.32
C GLU A 269 -1.31 1.78 16.78
N TRP A 270 -0.91 1.08 15.73
CA TRP A 270 0.42 1.23 15.12
C TRP A 270 0.62 2.61 14.48
N ILE A 271 -0.40 3.17 13.82
CA ILE A 271 -0.40 4.53 13.27
C ILE A 271 -0.21 5.55 14.40
N GLN A 272 -1.03 5.47 15.45
CA GLN A 272 -0.94 6.38 16.60
C GLN A 272 0.45 6.34 17.25
N LEU A 273 1.02 5.15 17.39
CA LEU A 273 2.37 4.97 17.94
C LEU A 273 3.46 5.58 17.05
N ASN A 274 3.32 5.51 15.73
CA ASN A 274 4.24 6.11 14.77
C ASN A 274 4.13 7.65 14.70
N GLU A 275 2.92 8.20 14.87
CA GLU A 275 2.62 9.63 14.71
C GLU A 275 2.82 10.45 15.98
N LYS A 276 2.39 9.94 17.15
CA LYS A 276 2.24 10.73 18.39
C LYS A 276 3.34 10.53 19.42
N SER A 277 4.18 9.49 19.31
CA SER A 277 5.19 9.23 20.36
C SER A 277 6.48 10.02 20.15
N GLU A 278 6.96 10.67 21.20
CA GLU A 278 8.34 11.20 21.29
C GLU A 278 9.40 10.09 21.13
N LYS A 279 8.99 8.82 21.34
CA LYS A 279 9.77 7.60 21.15
C LYS A 279 9.15 6.71 20.05
N ARG A 280 9.31 7.13 18.79
CA ARG A 280 8.89 6.31 17.63
C ARG A 280 9.48 4.91 17.73
N SER A 281 8.64 3.88 17.79
CA SER A 281 9.10 2.48 17.78
C SER A 281 9.69 2.16 16.40
N ILE A 282 11.00 1.94 16.36
CA ILE A 282 11.70 1.56 15.12
C ILE A 282 11.18 0.23 14.57
N TRP A 283 10.73 -0.67 15.45
CA TRP A 283 10.21 -1.99 15.11
C TRP A 283 8.88 -1.88 14.35
N ILE A 284 7.91 -1.15 14.90
CA ILE A 284 6.62 -0.92 14.22
C ILE A 284 6.85 -0.22 12.88
N LYS A 285 7.71 0.81 12.84
CA LYS A 285 7.98 1.54 11.60
C LYS A 285 8.49 0.63 10.47
N ARG A 286 9.31 -0.38 10.80
CA ARG A 286 9.82 -1.35 9.82
C ARG A 286 8.81 -2.45 9.48
N ALA A 287 8.01 -2.89 10.44
CA ALA A 287 6.98 -3.91 10.23
C ALA A 287 5.73 -3.37 9.48
N TRP A 288 5.44 -2.08 9.63
CA TRP A 288 4.21 -1.45 9.13
C TRP A 288 3.93 -1.69 7.65
N PRO A 289 4.87 -1.49 6.70
CA PRO A 289 4.59 -1.73 5.27
C PRO A 289 4.12 -3.15 4.96
N TYR A 290 4.59 -4.15 5.72
CA TYR A 290 4.17 -5.52 5.51
C TYR A 290 2.77 -5.78 6.08
N LEU A 291 2.42 -5.18 7.22
CA LEU A 291 1.04 -5.23 7.72
C LEU A 291 0.07 -4.56 6.73
N GLN A 292 0.47 -3.47 6.07
CA GLN A 292 -0.34 -2.83 5.01
C GLN A 292 -0.59 -3.79 3.83
N VAL A 293 0.41 -4.57 3.41
CA VAL A 293 0.23 -5.62 2.38
C VAL A 293 -0.81 -6.65 2.83
N ASP A 294 -0.80 -7.04 4.10
CA ASP A 294 -1.73 -8.05 4.62
C ASP A 294 -3.16 -7.52 4.74
N ILE A 295 -3.33 -6.24 5.14
CA ILE A 295 -4.62 -5.55 5.08
C ILE A 295 -5.13 -5.50 3.64
N GLN A 296 -4.26 -5.18 2.67
CA GLN A 296 -4.62 -5.14 1.26
C GLN A 296 -5.03 -6.52 0.74
N LEU A 297 -4.31 -7.59 1.11
CA LEU A 297 -4.65 -8.97 0.74
C LEU A 297 -6.00 -9.40 1.30
N ALA A 298 -6.27 -9.08 2.56
CA ALA A 298 -7.55 -9.39 3.20
C ALA A 298 -8.74 -8.71 2.47
N ILE A 299 -8.57 -7.43 2.11
CA ILE A 299 -9.55 -6.69 1.31
C ILE A 299 -9.72 -7.31 -0.08
N GLN A 300 -8.63 -7.67 -0.77
CA GLN A 300 -8.70 -8.32 -2.07
C GLN A 300 -9.48 -9.63 -2.00
N TRP A 301 -9.28 -10.42 -0.93
CA TRP A 301 -10.06 -11.63 -0.72
C TRP A 301 -11.53 -11.32 -0.52
N LEU A 302 -11.86 -10.34 0.33
CA LEU A 302 -13.24 -9.91 0.56
C LEU A 302 -13.93 -9.47 -0.73
N MET A 303 -13.27 -8.67 -1.57
CA MET A 303 -13.78 -8.25 -2.88
C MET A 303 -14.06 -9.43 -3.82
N VAL A 304 -13.25 -10.50 -3.76
CA VAL A 304 -13.48 -11.72 -4.54
C VAL A 304 -14.70 -12.50 -4.03
N LEU A 305 -14.94 -12.50 -2.71
CA LEU A 305 -16.07 -13.20 -2.12
C LEU A 305 -17.40 -12.46 -2.37
N THR A 306 -17.40 -11.13 -2.30
CA THR A 306 -18.60 -10.29 -2.45
C THR A 306 -18.86 -9.81 -3.87
N ASN A 307 -17.84 -9.82 -4.74
CA ASN A 307 -17.81 -9.10 -6.02
C ASN A 307 -18.01 -7.57 -5.90
N GLU A 308 -17.85 -7.01 -4.69
CA GLU A 308 -17.98 -5.58 -4.46
C GLU A 308 -16.66 -4.84 -4.75
N PRO A 309 -16.72 -3.59 -5.25
CA PRO A 309 -15.53 -2.80 -5.51
C PRO A 309 -14.90 -2.27 -4.21
N PHE A 310 -13.61 -1.92 -4.26
CA PHE A 310 -12.85 -1.44 -3.10
C PHE A 310 -13.46 -0.16 -2.50
N GLU A 311 -13.99 0.70 -3.38
CA GLU A 311 -14.58 2.00 -3.07
C GLU A 311 -15.78 1.88 -2.13
N LYS A 312 -16.56 0.80 -2.24
CA LYS A 312 -17.68 0.53 -1.34
C LYS A 312 -17.20 0.43 0.11
N TYR A 313 -16.12 -0.32 0.35
CA TYR A 313 -15.57 -0.50 1.69
C TYR A 313 -14.94 0.77 2.26
N ILE A 314 -14.32 1.60 1.42
CA ILE A 314 -13.84 2.92 1.84
C ILE A 314 -15.00 3.78 2.33
N ALA A 315 -16.13 3.79 1.61
CA ALA A 315 -17.30 4.57 1.98
C ALA A 315 -17.98 4.01 3.24
N ASP A 316 -18.25 2.71 3.27
CA ASP A 316 -19.01 2.05 4.34
C ASP A 316 -18.28 2.04 5.69
N TRP A 317 -16.94 2.02 5.67
CA TRP A 317 -16.13 1.91 6.89
C TRP A 317 -15.56 3.25 7.36
N ARG A 318 -15.94 4.36 6.72
CA ARG A 318 -15.66 5.70 7.23
C ARG A 318 -16.48 5.96 8.50
N PRO A 319 -15.83 6.33 9.60
CA PRO A 319 -16.54 6.66 10.83
C PRO A 319 -17.31 7.97 10.66
N LEU A 320 -18.55 7.99 11.16
CA LEU A 320 -19.43 9.16 11.14
C LEU A 320 -18.94 10.31 12.05
N SER A 321 -18.01 10.04 12.97
CA SER A 321 -17.43 11.07 13.85
C SER A 321 -15.93 10.81 14.15
N MET A 322 -15.16 11.89 14.32
CA MET A 322 -13.71 11.87 14.58
C MET A 322 -13.34 11.57 16.04
N GLY A 323 -14.29 11.69 16.98
CA GLY A 323 -14.00 11.82 18.42
C GLY A 323 -13.69 10.53 19.18
N SER A 324 -13.99 9.35 18.63
CA SER A 324 -13.80 8.07 19.32
C SER A 324 -13.59 6.91 18.34
N ARG A 325 -12.55 7.00 17.50
CA ARG A 325 -12.27 5.97 16.50
C ARG A 325 -11.54 4.79 17.15
N SER A 326 -12.17 3.61 17.15
CA SER A 326 -11.53 2.35 17.57
C SER A 326 -10.72 1.68 16.46
N TRP A 327 -10.93 2.03 15.19
CA TRP A 327 -10.19 1.52 14.03
C TRP A 327 -9.73 2.63 13.08
N ALA A 328 -8.71 2.34 12.27
CA ALA A 328 -8.18 3.23 11.23
C ALA A 328 -9.06 3.16 9.98
N THR A 329 -9.22 4.28 9.27
CA THR A 329 -9.88 4.21 7.94
C THR A 329 -8.99 3.46 6.95
N LEU A 330 -9.59 2.90 5.89
CA LEU A 330 -8.82 2.19 4.86
C LEU A 330 -7.80 3.10 4.15
N ASP A 331 -8.11 4.39 4.00
CA ASP A 331 -7.22 5.40 3.42
C ASP A 331 -6.12 5.90 4.38
N GLU A 332 -6.29 5.69 5.69
CA GLU A 332 -5.24 5.86 6.70
C GLU A 332 -4.31 4.64 6.74
N ALA A 333 -4.90 3.43 6.72
CA ALA A 333 -4.16 2.19 6.81
C ALA A 333 -3.41 1.82 5.52
N LEU A 334 -3.98 2.09 4.34
CA LEU A 334 -3.37 1.77 3.05
C LEU A 334 -2.88 3.04 2.36
N PRO A 335 -1.67 3.05 1.76
CA PRO A 335 -1.05 4.25 1.21
C PRO A 335 -1.62 4.61 -0.18
N TYR A 336 -2.94 4.56 -0.33
CA TYR A 336 -3.61 5.00 -1.55
C TYR A 336 -3.64 6.52 -1.59
N GLY A 337 -2.50 7.13 -1.97
CA GLY A 337 -2.39 8.58 -2.16
C GLY A 337 -3.52 9.12 -3.05
N PHE A 338 -3.97 8.32 -4.03
CA PHE A 338 -5.08 8.70 -4.91
C PHE A 338 -6.38 9.09 -4.18
N ILE A 339 -6.74 8.45 -3.06
CA ILE A 339 -7.98 8.78 -2.33
C ILE A 339 -7.85 10.19 -1.75
N LYS A 340 -6.73 10.46 -1.07
CA LYS A 340 -6.42 11.79 -0.52
C LYS A 340 -6.36 12.85 -1.62
N HIS A 341 -5.80 12.50 -2.78
CA HIS A 341 -5.74 13.39 -3.93
C HIS A 341 -7.14 13.71 -4.48
N GLN A 342 -8.01 12.71 -4.63
CA GLN A 342 -9.39 12.88 -5.08
C GLN A 342 -10.19 13.75 -4.11
N GLU A 343 -10.12 13.47 -2.81
CA GLU A 343 -10.85 14.24 -1.80
C GLU A 343 -10.44 15.70 -1.77
N LYS A 344 -9.12 15.97 -1.80
CA LYS A 344 -8.61 17.33 -1.83
C LYS A 344 -9.04 18.05 -3.12
N PHE A 345 -9.02 17.35 -4.26
CA PHE A 345 -9.48 17.90 -5.53
C PHE A 345 -10.98 18.24 -5.49
N ILE A 346 -11.83 17.30 -5.06
CA ILE A 346 -13.28 17.50 -4.92
C ILE A 346 -13.61 18.64 -3.95
N LEU A 347 -12.80 18.80 -2.89
CA LEU A 347 -12.97 19.86 -1.91
C LEU A 347 -12.64 21.25 -2.46
N LEU A 348 -11.48 21.40 -3.11
CA LEU A 348 -10.91 22.71 -3.48
C LEU A 348 -11.32 23.21 -4.86
N VAL A 349 -11.48 22.32 -5.84
CA VAL A 349 -11.77 22.72 -7.24
C VAL A 349 -13.06 23.53 -7.39
N PRO A 350 -14.16 23.24 -6.67
CA PRO A 350 -15.36 24.06 -6.73
C PRO A 350 -15.13 25.54 -6.35
N GLU A 351 -14.14 25.83 -5.51
CA GLU A 351 -13.78 27.20 -5.12
C GLU A 351 -13.13 27.95 -6.29
N TYR A 352 -12.18 27.32 -6.99
CA TYR A 352 -11.58 27.88 -8.21
C TYR A 352 -12.59 28.07 -9.35
N LEU A 353 -13.57 27.17 -9.44
CA LEU A 353 -14.58 27.17 -10.51
C LEU A 353 -15.84 27.99 -10.16
N GLU A 354 -15.91 28.61 -8.98
CA GLU A 354 -17.09 29.37 -8.54
C GLU A 354 -17.53 30.45 -9.57
N PRO A 355 -16.62 31.24 -10.18
CA PRO A 355 -17.01 32.22 -11.20
C PRO A 355 -17.62 31.61 -12.46
N PHE A 356 -17.20 30.40 -12.82
CA PHE A 356 -17.74 29.66 -13.96
C PHE A 356 -19.10 29.04 -13.61
N ASN A 357 -19.17 28.35 -12.47
CA ASN A 357 -20.37 27.68 -11.98
C ASN A 357 -21.56 28.62 -11.74
N LYS A 358 -21.30 29.91 -11.48
CA LYS A 358 -22.34 30.96 -11.36
C LYS A 358 -22.98 31.36 -12.69
N THR A 359 -22.30 31.09 -13.81
CA THR A 359 -22.66 31.65 -15.12
C THR A 359 -22.95 30.58 -16.17
N CYS A 360 -22.49 29.35 -15.94
CA CYS A 360 -22.76 28.21 -16.80
C CYS A 360 -24.17 27.63 -16.56
N ASN A 361 -24.66 26.87 -17.53
CA ASN A 361 -25.92 26.13 -17.37
C ASN A 361 -25.70 24.94 -16.41
N ASP A 362 -26.77 24.47 -15.76
CA ASP A 362 -26.71 23.34 -14.82
C ASP A 362 -26.15 22.04 -15.45
N GLN A 363 -26.24 21.90 -16.77
CA GLN A 363 -25.72 20.74 -17.52
C GLN A 363 -24.19 20.64 -17.57
N ILE A 364 -23.47 21.74 -17.37
CA ILE A 364 -22.00 21.82 -17.50
C ILE A 364 -21.35 22.33 -16.21
N LYS A 365 -22.05 22.20 -15.09
CA LYS A 365 -21.65 22.74 -13.80
C LYS A 365 -20.79 21.74 -13.03
N PHE A 366 -19.68 22.21 -12.46
CA PHE A 366 -18.72 21.41 -11.71
C PHE A 366 -18.75 21.79 -10.22
N ASP A 367 -19.84 21.44 -9.53
CA ASP A 367 -20.02 21.75 -8.11
C ASP A 367 -19.81 20.51 -7.22
N LYS A 368 -19.97 20.68 -5.90
CA LYS A 368 -19.73 19.60 -4.93
C LYS A 368 -20.61 18.36 -5.15
N ASN A 369 -21.72 18.49 -5.87
CA ASN A 369 -22.64 17.38 -6.13
C ASN A 369 -22.27 16.63 -7.41
N THR A 370 -21.88 17.33 -8.47
CA THR A 370 -21.56 16.73 -9.79
C THR A 370 -20.11 16.26 -9.89
N LEU A 371 -19.18 16.98 -9.26
CA LEU A 371 -17.75 16.75 -9.39
C LEU A 371 -17.27 15.35 -8.92
N PRO A 372 -17.77 14.76 -7.82
CA PRO A 372 -17.32 13.44 -7.36
C PRO A 372 -17.51 12.34 -8.43
N GLU A 373 -18.66 12.32 -9.11
CA GLU A 373 -18.97 11.32 -10.13
C GLU A 373 -18.07 11.51 -11.37
N ILE A 374 -17.86 12.76 -11.79
CA ILE A 374 -16.98 13.10 -12.91
C ILE A 374 -15.54 12.66 -12.60
N VAL A 375 -15.01 13.01 -11.43
CA VAL A 375 -13.65 12.65 -10.99
C VAL A 375 -13.48 11.13 -10.96
N TYR A 376 -14.46 10.39 -10.43
CA TYR A 376 -14.44 8.94 -10.39
C TYR A 376 -14.43 8.32 -11.81
N ARG A 377 -15.31 8.81 -12.71
CA ARG A 377 -15.37 8.38 -14.12
C ARG A 377 -14.05 8.63 -14.85
N LEU A 378 -13.48 9.82 -14.69
CA LEU A 378 -12.21 10.20 -15.32
C LEU A 378 -11.05 9.35 -14.81
N TYR A 379 -10.97 9.10 -13.50
CA TYR A 379 -9.95 8.24 -12.92
C TYR A 379 -9.98 6.83 -13.51
N LYS A 380 -11.16 6.25 -13.68
CA LYS A 380 -11.32 4.89 -14.23
C LYS A 380 -10.99 4.79 -15.73
N THR A 381 -11.22 5.86 -16.49
CA THR A 381 -11.13 5.85 -17.97
C THR A 381 -9.86 6.50 -18.52
N ASN A 382 -9.19 7.35 -17.75
CA ASN A 382 -8.06 8.17 -18.18
C ASN A 382 -6.90 8.04 -17.19
N TYR A 383 -6.03 7.03 -17.35
CA TYR A 383 -4.97 6.72 -16.37
C TYR A 383 -4.03 7.91 -16.03
N PRO A 384 -3.67 8.85 -16.95
CA PRO A 384 -2.91 10.05 -16.60
C PRO A 384 -3.60 10.96 -15.59
N PHE A 385 -4.93 10.88 -15.44
CA PHE A 385 -5.70 11.71 -14.51
C PHE A 385 -5.28 11.47 -13.04
N ALA A 386 -4.81 10.28 -12.69
CA ALA A 386 -4.25 10.02 -11.36
C ALA A 386 -3.01 10.89 -11.06
N GLY A 387 -2.13 11.07 -12.04
CA GLY A 387 -0.96 11.96 -11.93
C GLY A 387 -1.36 13.43 -11.85
N PHE A 388 -2.41 13.83 -12.59
CA PHE A 388 -2.99 15.16 -12.50
C PHE A 388 -3.52 15.48 -11.09
N LEU A 389 -4.29 14.57 -10.50
CA LEU A 389 -4.78 14.70 -9.12
C LEU A 389 -3.63 14.78 -8.10
N ALA A 390 -2.58 13.97 -8.29
CA ALA A 390 -1.40 13.99 -7.42
C ALA A 390 -0.66 15.34 -7.48
N ALA A 391 -0.41 15.86 -8.68
CA ALA A 391 0.23 17.17 -8.86
C ALA A 391 -0.61 18.31 -8.24
N PHE A 392 -1.94 18.24 -8.37
CA PHE A 392 -2.84 19.20 -7.74
C PHE A 392 -2.76 19.15 -6.21
N TYR A 393 -2.79 17.95 -5.63
CA TYR A 393 -2.67 17.75 -4.19
C TYR A 393 -1.35 18.32 -3.64
N GLU A 394 -0.24 17.91 -4.25
CA GLU A 394 1.11 18.32 -3.88
C GLU A 394 1.35 19.83 -4.01
N LEU A 395 0.81 20.46 -5.07
CA LEU A 395 0.82 21.92 -5.21
C LEU A 395 0.17 22.58 -3.99
N HIS A 396 -1.01 22.11 -3.57
CA HIS A 396 -1.75 22.72 -2.47
C HIS A 396 -1.13 22.44 -1.11
N GLU A 397 -0.58 21.25 -0.87
CA GLU A 397 0.16 20.96 0.36
C GLU A 397 1.35 21.92 0.51
N ARG A 398 2.12 22.14 -0.56
CA ARG A 398 3.22 23.11 -0.56
C ARG A 398 2.77 24.56 -0.43
N LEU A 399 1.65 24.94 -1.04
CA LEU A 399 1.09 26.30 -0.90
C LEU A 399 0.53 26.54 0.51
N SER A 400 0.00 25.52 1.18
CA SER A 400 -0.54 25.60 2.54
C SER A 400 0.49 25.42 3.64
N TYR A 401 1.73 25.06 3.29
CA TYR A 401 2.81 24.87 4.26
C TYR A 401 3.03 26.17 5.04
N LYS A 402 2.90 26.09 6.36
CA LYS A 402 3.27 27.15 7.29
C LYS A 402 4.59 26.74 7.93
N ASP A 403 5.58 27.62 7.88
CA ASP A 403 6.95 27.40 8.38
C ASP A 403 7.07 27.01 9.88
N PHE A 404 5.94 26.93 10.60
CA PHE A 404 5.88 26.66 12.04
C PHE A 404 5.60 25.20 12.43
N ASP A 405 5.29 24.30 11.49
CA ASP A 405 4.99 22.90 11.83
C ASP A 405 6.28 22.05 11.88
N LYS A 406 6.78 21.88 13.11
CA LYS A 406 7.92 21.06 13.60
C LYS A 406 9.31 21.73 13.55
N TYR A 407 9.64 22.36 14.68
CA TYR A 407 11.00 22.73 15.14
C TYR A 407 11.70 23.93 14.50
N GLY A 408 11.01 24.73 13.69
CA GLY A 408 11.48 26.08 13.31
C GLY A 408 12.77 26.13 12.46
N LEU A 409 13.18 25.00 11.87
CA LEU A 409 14.27 24.91 10.91
C LEU A 409 13.85 23.98 9.77
N ASP A 410 13.37 24.55 8.67
CA ASP A 410 13.17 23.83 7.42
C ASP A 410 14.23 24.27 6.40
N PHE A 411 15.11 23.35 6.01
CA PHE A 411 16.17 23.58 5.02
C PHE A 411 15.71 23.26 3.58
N ARG A 412 14.43 22.92 3.37
CA ARG A 412 13.89 22.64 2.05
C ARG A 412 13.55 23.95 1.33
N GLU A 413 14.10 24.15 0.14
CA GLU A 413 13.53 25.14 -0.79
C GLU A 413 12.18 24.63 -1.29
N ILE A 414 11.09 25.19 -0.76
CA ILE A 414 9.74 24.87 -1.25
C ILE A 414 9.59 25.52 -2.62
N ARG A 415 9.38 24.69 -3.65
CA ARG A 415 9.17 25.13 -5.03
C ARG A 415 7.76 24.72 -5.49
N PRO A 416 6.71 25.53 -5.23
CA PRO A 416 5.35 25.24 -5.70
C PRO A 416 5.24 25.23 -7.23
N LEU A 417 6.11 26.01 -7.91
CA LEU A 417 6.15 26.09 -9.37
C LEU A 417 6.46 24.77 -10.05
N ASP A 418 7.26 23.89 -9.42
CA ASP A 418 7.55 22.56 -9.96
C ASP A 418 6.26 21.73 -10.08
N HIS A 419 5.41 21.78 -9.07
CA HIS A 419 4.14 21.05 -9.03
C HIS A 419 3.09 21.68 -9.94
N TYR A 420 3.14 23.01 -10.08
CA TYR A 420 2.34 23.71 -11.08
C TYR A 420 2.74 23.28 -12.50
N ALA A 421 4.04 23.17 -12.78
CA ALA A 421 4.55 22.68 -14.06
C ALA A 421 4.09 21.25 -14.34
N LEU A 422 4.20 20.37 -13.34
CA LEU A 422 3.71 19.00 -13.42
C LEU A 422 2.20 18.96 -13.71
N LEU A 423 1.40 19.84 -13.09
CA LEU A 423 -0.03 19.92 -13.35
C LEU A 423 -0.33 20.22 -14.83
N ALA A 424 0.37 21.19 -15.43
CA ALA A 424 0.22 21.52 -16.85
C ALA A 424 0.68 20.37 -17.79
N ILE A 425 1.76 19.66 -17.43
CA ILE A 425 2.23 18.49 -18.18
C ILE A 425 1.22 17.33 -18.10
N HIS A 426 0.69 17.06 -16.91
CA HIS A 426 -0.30 16.01 -16.72
C HIS A 426 -1.62 16.35 -17.41
N ALA A 427 -2.00 17.63 -17.48
CA ALA A 427 -3.15 18.07 -18.26
C ALA A 427 -3.03 17.68 -19.74
N GLU A 428 -1.87 17.95 -20.36
CA GLU A 428 -1.58 17.51 -21.73
C GLU A 428 -1.68 15.99 -21.88
N GLY A 429 -1.12 15.23 -20.92
CA GLY A 429 -1.20 13.76 -20.90
C GLY A 429 -2.65 13.24 -20.86
N CYS A 430 -3.51 13.85 -20.05
CA CYS A 430 -4.93 13.48 -19.97
C CYS A 430 -5.67 13.73 -21.30
N LEU A 431 -5.43 14.87 -21.94
CA LEU A 431 -6.05 15.23 -23.21
C LEU A 431 -5.54 14.34 -24.35
N ARG A 432 -4.23 14.06 -24.38
CA ARG A 432 -3.64 13.11 -25.33
C ARG A 432 -4.32 11.74 -25.24
N ARG A 433 -4.47 11.21 -24.03
CA ARG A 433 -5.08 9.88 -23.82
C ARG A 433 -6.53 9.83 -24.32
N LYS A 434 -7.32 10.87 -24.05
CA LYS A 434 -8.70 10.98 -24.56
C LYS A 434 -8.70 11.06 -26.09
N SER A 435 -7.82 11.83 -26.70
CA SER A 435 -7.64 11.89 -28.16
C SER A 435 -7.24 10.54 -28.76
N GLU A 436 -6.28 9.82 -28.17
CA GLU A 436 -5.87 8.48 -28.61
C GLU A 436 -7.02 7.47 -28.57
N SER A 437 -7.86 7.51 -27.51
CA SER A 437 -9.02 6.62 -27.39
C SER A 437 -10.05 6.79 -28.51
N LEU A 438 -9.95 7.88 -29.27
CA LEU A 438 -10.81 8.21 -30.39
C LEU A 438 -10.21 7.82 -31.76
N ASN A 439 -9.19 6.93 -31.78
CA ASN A 439 -8.54 6.35 -32.98
C ASN A 439 -8.01 7.39 -33.97
N THR A 440 -7.37 8.41 -33.45
CA THR A 440 -6.82 9.53 -34.21
C THR A 440 -5.34 9.60 -33.90
N SER A 441 -4.54 9.09 -34.83
CA SER A 441 -3.09 9.04 -34.71
C SER A 441 -2.49 10.41 -35.03
N ASN A 442 -1.78 11.00 -34.06
CA ASN A 442 -0.44 11.58 -34.20
C ASN A 442 -0.04 12.35 -32.91
N ASN A 443 1.26 12.39 -32.61
CA ASN A 443 1.85 13.26 -31.58
C ASN A 443 1.72 14.73 -31.99
N GLN A 444 0.52 15.32 -31.89
CA GLN A 444 0.23 16.66 -32.43
C GLN A 444 0.33 17.81 -31.39
N GLY A 445 0.75 17.51 -30.16
CA GLY A 445 0.92 18.49 -29.07
C GLY A 445 -0.39 19.04 -28.50
N LEU A 446 -0.31 19.71 -27.35
CA LEU A 446 -1.47 20.22 -26.59
C LEU A 446 -2.51 20.97 -27.44
N ILE A 447 -2.08 21.86 -28.33
CA ILE A 447 -2.98 22.66 -29.20
C ILE A 447 -3.88 21.76 -30.03
N ALA A 448 -3.30 20.72 -30.63
CA ALA A 448 -4.06 19.81 -31.48
C ALA A 448 -5.03 18.96 -30.65
N TYR A 449 -4.63 18.53 -29.45
CA TYR A 449 -5.53 17.78 -28.55
C TYR A 449 -6.73 18.63 -28.14
N ILE A 450 -6.53 19.89 -27.76
CA ILE A 450 -7.63 20.83 -27.43
C ILE A 450 -8.54 21.01 -28.66
N LYS A 451 -7.97 21.27 -29.84
CA LYS A 451 -8.75 21.43 -31.08
C LYS A 451 -9.60 20.22 -31.40
N GLN A 452 -9.00 19.06 -31.31
CA GLN A 452 -9.63 17.82 -31.71
C GLN A 452 -10.75 17.41 -30.75
N LEU A 453 -10.51 17.53 -29.43
CA LEU A 453 -11.53 17.22 -28.43
C LEU A 453 -12.65 18.27 -28.45
N GLY A 454 -12.32 19.55 -28.54
CA GLY A 454 -13.29 20.63 -28.60
C GLY A 454 -14.20 20.54 -29.83
N ASN A 455 -13.66 20.25 -31.01
CA ASN A 455 -14.45 20.12 -32.25
C ASN A 455 -15.43 18.93 -32.23
N LYS A 456 -15.26 17.96 -31.33
CA LYS A 456 -16.21 16.85 -31.16
C LYS A 456 -17.41 17.21 -30.29
N GLN A 457 -17.31 18.29 -29.53
CA GLN A 457 -18.38 18.78 -28.67
C GLN A 457 -19.11 19.91 -29.40
N SER A 458 -20.31 19.61 -29.93
CA SER A 458 -21.09 20.56 -30.76
C SER A 458 -21.37 21.90 -30.08
N HIS A 459 -21.50 21.90 -28.75
CA HIS A 459 -21.73 23.11 -27.95
C HIS A 459 -20.49 24.02 -27.85
N LEU A 460 -19.31 23.57 -28.26
CA LEU A 460 -18.07 24.35 -28.25
C LEU A 460 -17.71 24.97 -29.61
N GLN A 461 -18.50 24.76 -30.66
CA GLN A 461 -18.10 25.15 -32.02
C GLN A 461 -17.65 26.61 -32.14
N LYS A 462 -18.42 27.56 -31.58
CA LYS A 462 -18.07 29.00 -31.59
C LYS A 462 -16.78 29.30 -30.83
N VAL A 463 -16.58 28.64 -29.69
CA VAL A 463 -15.35 28.74 -28.90
C VAL A 463 -14.16 28.25 -29.72
N MET A 464 -14.32 27.13 -30.43
CA MET A 464 -13.27 26.53 -31.25
C MET A 464 -12.92 27.36 -32.49
N ASP A 465 -13.92 28.02 -33.09
CA ASP A 465 -13.72 28.97 -34.18
C ASP A 465 -12.87 30.15 -33.72
N CYS A 466 -13.19 30.74 -32.56
CA CYS A 466 -12.40 31.81 -31.94
C CYS A 466 -11.00 31.34 -31.52
N TYR A 467 -10.90 30.17 -30.87
CA TYR A 467 -9.62 29.59 -30.43
C TYR A 467 -8.69 29.28 -31.61
N SER A 468 -9.25 28.93 -32.77
CA SER A 468 -8.46 28.63 -33.97
C SER A 468 -7.87 29.88 -34.63
N GLN A 469 -8.38 31.08 -34.31
CA GLN A 469 -7.85 32.35 -34.84
C GLN A 469 -6.40 32.56 -34.41
N GLU A 470 -5.56 32.93 -35.38
CA GLU A 470 -4.13 33.15 -35.14
C GLU A 470 -3.88 34.35 -34.20
N SER A 471 -4.76 35.36 -34.21
CA SER A 471 -4.68 36.52 -33.31
C SER A 471 -4.77 36.13 -31.83
N LYS A 472 -5.65 35.18 -31.48
CA LYS A 472 -5.83 34.70 -30.10
C LYS A 472 -4.71 33.74 -29.69
N ARG A 473 -4.27 32.85 -30.60
CA ARG A 473 -3.16 31.91 -30.34
C ARG A 473 -1.79 32.57 -30.22
N LYS A 474 -1.61 33.79 -30.73
CA LYS A 474 -0.37 34.54 -30.49
C LYS A 474 -0.18 34.94 -29.02
N LEU A 475 -1.24 34.95 -28.22
CA LEU A 475 -1.19 35.31 -26.79
C LEU A 475 -0.50 34.23 -25.92
N THR A 476 -0.40 33.00 -26.41
CA THR A 476 0.21 31.88 -25.69
C THR A 476 1.69 31.68 -26.08
N ARG A 477 2.20 32.46 -27.05
CA ARG A 477 3.57 32.35 -27.58
C ARG A 477 4.53 33.24 -26.78
N LEU A 478 5.41 32.61 -26.02
CA LEU A 478 6.31 33.30 -25.09
C LEU A 478 7.71 33.62 -25.65
N HIS A 479 7.98 33.30 -26.92
CA HIS A 479 9.27 33.56 -27.56
C HIS A 479 9.71 35.05 -27.52
N ALA A 480 8.75 35.98 -27.46
CA ALA A 480 9.02 37.42 -27.47
C ALA A 480 9.10 38.07 -26.08
N LYS A 481 9.05 37.29 -24.97
CA LYS A 481 8.97 37.81 -23.58
C LYS A 481 7.93 38.93 -23.43
N GLN A 482 6.66 38.62 -23.70
CA GLN A 482 5.56 39.55 -23.43
C GLN A 482 5.54 39.94 -21.95
N SER A 483 5.24 41.21 -21.67
CA SER A 483 5.25 41.77 -20.31
C SER A 483 4.14 41.21 -19.44
N ASP A 484 2.95 40.94 -20.01
CA ASP A 484 1.80 40.39 -19.26
C ASP A 484 0.88 39.49 -20.11
N PRO A 485 1.33 38.28 -20.49
CA PRO A 485 0.53 37.38 -21.32
C PRO A 485 -0.74 36.89 -20.62
N ILE A 486 -0.77 36.85 -19.28
CA ILE A 486 -1.95 36.43 -18.51
C ILE A 486 -3.02 37.53 -18.55
N GLY A 487 -2.63 38.79 -18.32
CA GLY A 487 -3.50 39.95 -18.44
C GLY A 487 -4.06 40.14 -19.85
N ASP A 488 -3.26 39.85 -20.88
CA ASP A 488 -3.70 39.88 -22.28
C ASP A 488 -4.83 38.86 -22.57
N ILE A 489 -4.78 37.67 -21.94
CA ILE A 489 -5.87 36.68 -22.05
C ILE A 489 -7.11 37.12 -21.24
N GLN A 490 -6.92 37.71 -20.07
CA GLN A 490 -8.02 38.23 -19.23
C GLN A 490 -8.80 39.35 -19.93
N SER A 491 -8.12 40.16 -20.74
CA SER A 491 -8.66 41.35 -21.41
C SER A 491 -9.19 41.11 -22.83
N ILE A 492 -9.26 39.85 -23.28
CA ILE A 492 -9.81 39.52 -24.61
C ILE A 492 -11.24 40.10 -24.74
N PRO A 493 -11.56 40.78 -25.86
CA PRO A 493 -12.91 41.31 -26.08
C PRO A 493 -13.99 40.21 -26.01
N LYS A 494 -15.11 40.52 -25.35
CA LYS A 494 -16.26 39.61 -25.21
C LYS A 494 -17.07 39.55 -26.52
N GLU A 495 -16.58 38.76 -27.46
CA GLU A 495 -17.27 38.44 -28.73
C GLU A 495 -18.23 37.23 -28.58
N LEU A 496 -18.12 36.49 -27.47
CA LEU A 496 -18.87 35.27 -27.15
C LEU A 496 -19.80 35.50 -25.96
N SER A 497 -20.71 34.55 -25.69
CA SER A 497 -21.45 34.54 -24.43
C SER A 497 -20.48 34.47 -23.24
N HIS A 498 -20.93 34.86 -22.05
CA HIS A 498 -20.07 34.92 -20.87
C HIS A 498 -19.40 33.56 -20.58
N THR A 499 -20.15 32.47 -20.67
CA THR A 499 -19.68 31.10 -20.45
C THR A 499 -18.68 30.68 -21.52
N GLU A 500 -19.03 30.82 -22.81
CA GLU A 500 -18.13 30.52 -23.93
C GLU A 500 -16.82 31.31 -23.86
N HIS A 501 -16.89 32.57 -23.40
CA HIS A 501 -15.72 33.40 -23.20
C HIS A 501 -14.79 32.86 -22.12
N GLN A 502 -15.34 32.41 -20.98
CA GLN A 502 -14.53 31.78 -19.93
C GLN A 502 -13.89 30.46 -20.41
N ILE A 503 -14.58 29.68 -21.24
CA ILE A 503 -14.03 28.45 -21.84
C ILE A 503 -12.87 28.79 -22.80
N LEU A 504 -13.04 29.81 -23.65
CA LEU A 504 -11.96 30.28 -24.53
C LEU A 504 -10.72 30.70 -23.72
N GLN A 505 -10.92 31.48 -22.65
CA GLN A 505 -9.85 31.88 -21.75
C GLN A 505 -9.18 30.66 -21.09
N ALA A 506 -9.94 29.66 -20.68
CA ALA A 506 -9.40 28.45 -20.08
C ALA A 506 -8.48 27.68 -21.04
N PHE A 507 -8.89 27.49 -22.30
CA PHE A 507 -8.07 26.81 -23.30
C PHE A 507 -6.75 27.55 -23.55
N LEU A 508 -6.80 28.87 -23.70
CA LEU A 508 -5.61 29.70 -23.87
C LEU A 508 -4.71 29.67 -22.63
N CYS A 509 -5.28 29.67 -21.41
CA CYS A 509 -4.52 29.56 -20.16
C CYS A 509 -3.82 28.20 -20.03
N CYS A 510 -4.50 27.11 -20.37
CA CYS A 510 -3.92 25.77 -20.34
C CYS A 510 -2.72 25.67 -21.30
N GLU A 511 -2.85 26.23 -22.50
CA GLU A 511 -1.77 26.32 -23.48
C GLU A 511 -0.63 27.23 -23.00
N LEU A 512 -0.93 28.43 -22.50
CA LEU A 512 0.05 29.37 -21.96
C LEU A 512 0.85 28.75 -20.82
N ALA A 513 0.18 28.08 -19.87
CA ALA A 513 0.84 27.41 -18.76
C ALA A 513 1.85 26.36 -19.28
N ARG A 514 1.44 25.52 -20.22
CA ARG A 514 2.31 24.48 -20.77
C ARG A 514 3.53 25.06 -21.50
N ASN A 515 3.33 26.13 -22.28
CA ASN A 515 4.39 26.82 -23.00
C ASN A 515 5.35 27.56 -22.05
N TYR A 516 4.82 28.14 -20.97
CA TYR A 516 5.62 28.80 -19.95
C TYR A 516 6.64 27.84 -19.34
N PHE A 517 6.18 26.70 -18.82
CA PHE A 517 7.06 25.72 -18.18
C PHE A 517 7.99 24.99 -19.13
N ALA A 518 7.76 25.08 -20.46
CA ALA A 518 8.69 24.52 -21.44
C ALA A 518 9.92 25.41 -21.69
N HIS A 519 9.83 26.73 -21.43
CA HIS A 519 10.78 27.67 -22.04
C HIS A 519 11.20 28.85 -21.14
N HIS A 520 10.57 29.08 -19.98
CA HIS A 520 10.67 30.37 -19.29
C HIS A 520 10.59 30.29 -17.77
N ASP A 521 11.29 31.21 -17.10
CA ASP A 521 11.28 31.43 -15.65
C ASP A 521 10.80 32.85 -15.25
N TYR A 522 10.56 33.73 -16.22
CA TYR A 522 10.38 35.17 -15.98
C TYR A 522 9.05 35.58 -15.34
N LEU A 523 8.03 34.69 -15.32
CA LEU A 523 6.73 34.93 -14.66
C LEU A 523 6.64 34.25 -13.28
N SER A 524 7.75 33.70 -12.77
CA SER A 524 7.76 32.91 -11.53
C SER A 524 7.17 33.67 -10.33
N HIS A 525 7.40 34.99 -10.27
CA HIS A 525 6.87 35.86 -9.22
C HIS A 525 5.36 36.07 -9.32
N GLU A 526 4.79 36.07 -10.53
CA GLU A 526 3.34 36.19 -10.73
C GLU A 526 2.61 34.87 -10.49
N LEU A 527 3.30 33.73 -10.58
CA LEU A 527 2.68 32.41 -10.49
C LEU A 527 2.60 31.85 -9.06
N ILE A 528 3.07 32.59 -8.06
CA ILE A 528 2.99 32.21 -6.64
C ILE A 528 1.99 33.15 -5.92
N ARG A 529 0.87 32.60 -5.45
CA ARG A 529 -0.13 33.28 -4.59
C ARG A 529 -0.63 34.64 -5.13
N SER A 530 -0.97 34.71 -6.42
CA SER A 530 -1.57 35.88 -7.05
C SER A 530 -2.90 35.55 -7.74
N GLU A 531 -3.73 36.56 -8.03
CA GLU A 531 -4.94 36.41 -8.84
C GLU A 531 -4.65 35.85 -10.25
N LYS A 532 -3.48 36.17 -10.81
CA LYS A 532 -3.04 35.63 -12.11
C LYS A 532 -2.73 34.13 -12.04
N SER A 533 -2.11 33.68 -10.94
CA SER A 533 -1.87 32.27 -10.67
C SER A 533 -3.19 31.50 -10.53
N GLU A 534 -4.15 32.06 -9.79
CA GLU A 534 -5.50 31.50 -9.66
C GLU A 534 -6.20 31.40 -11.02
N PHE A 535 -6.16 32.47 -11.82
CA PHE A 535 -6.76 32.51 -13.15
C PHE A 535 -6.20 31.45 -14.08
N LEU A 536 -4.87 31.30 -14.10
CA LEU A 536 -4.18 30.31 -14.92
C LEU A 536 -4.51 28.88 -14.45
N LEU A 537 -4.56 28.65 -13.12
CA LEU A 537 -4.87 27.35 -12.53
C LEU A 537 -6.30 26.94 -12.85
N ARG A 538 -7.24 27.88 -12.69
CA ARG A 538 -8.63 27.73 -13.11
C ARG A 538 -8.73 27.35 -14.59
N GLY A 539 -7.93 27.98 -15.44
CA GLY A 539 -7.88 27.66 -16.87
C GLY A 539 -7.46 26.21 -17.15
N ILE A 540 -6.44 25.70 -16.46
CA ILE A 540 -6.02 24.30 -16.56
C ILE A 540 -7.14 23.35 -16.10
N LEU A 541 -7.71 23.61 -14.91
CA LEU A 541 -8.77 22.79 -14.32
C LEU A 541 -10.01 22.72 -15.22
N LEU A 542 -10.49 23.87 -15.69
CA LEU A 542 -11.69 23.97 -16.50
C LEU A 542 -11.50 23.32 -17.88
N THR A 543 -10.33 23.50 -18.50
CA THR A 543 -10.00 22.83 -19.78
C THR A 543 -10.09 21.31 -19.64
N ILE A 544 -9.53 20.76 -18.56
CA ILE A 544 -9.51 19.32 -18.31
C ILE A 544 -10.90 18.77 -18.05
N LEU A 545 -11.69 19.43 -17.21
CA LEU A 545 -13.04 18.96 -16.90
C LEU A 545 -13.97 19.01 -18.11
N ILE A 546 -13.95 20.11 -18.88
CA ILE A 546 -14.81 20.27 -20.07
C ILE A 546 -14.46 19.27 -21.17
N LEU A 547 -13.17 19.08 -21.49
CA LEU A 547 -12.78 18.28 -22.65
C LEU A 547 -12.73 16.77 -22.37
N LEU A 548 -12.71 16.38 -21.10
CA LEU A 548 -12.66 14.96 -20.72
C LEU A 548 -14.01 14.38 -20.31
N GLU A 549 -14.96 15.22 -19.88
CA GLU A 549 -16.39 14.89 -19.89
C GLU A 549 -16.85 14.54 -21.31
#